data_AF-I0HZ55-F1
#
_entry.id   AF-I0HZ55-F1
#
_cell.length_a   1.000
_cell.length_b   1.000
_cell.length_c   1.000
_cell.angle_alpha   90.00
_cell.angle_beta   90.00
_cell.angle_gamma   90.00
#
_symmetry.space_group_name_H-M   'P 1'
#
loop_
_entity.id
_entity.type
_entity.pdbx_description
1 polymer ?
#
loop_
_entity_poly.entity_id
_entity_poly.type
_entity_poly.pdbx_seq_one_letter_code
_entity_poly.pdbx_strand_id
1 'polypeptide(L)'
;MSRALNRHEQAISYTYAYEGVKKKGCGEHHQALQSENDVAVYPAEILYPNGKYRVRFERIARNDYETGWLDPCASVRFQRSLLKRIVVEHHNGTGWEMVRRYELDYNDQILFPGVVWGMGGRTPALVKIQEFDAGGNGLPATTFEYGDAMHLTAAENGYKGRVEFGYTLWSSSHGPGGDDAVQSGGRCSAYSWGTNG
;
A
#
# COMPACT_ATOMS: atom_id res chain seq x y z
N MET A 1 18.72 4.78 -0.49
CA MET A 1 18.88 4.74 -1.96
C MET A 1 19.49 3.40 -2.33
N SER A 2 19.00 2.75 -3.38
CA SER A 2 19.59 1.54 -3.96
C SER A 2 19.82 1.74 -5.46
N ARG A 3 20.65 0.90 -6.10
CA ARG A 3 20.92 0.97 -7.54
C ARG A 3 21.09 -0.42 -8.14
N ALA A 4 20.74 -0.56 -9.41
CA ALA A 4 20.98 -1.74 -10.23
C ALA A 4 21.78 -1.35 -11.47
N LEU A 5 22.77 -2.17 -11.84
CA LEU A 5 23.63 -1.96 -13.01
C LEU A 5 23.35 -3.00 -14.08
N ASN A 6 23.40 -2.59 -15.36
CA ASN A 6 23.43 -3.53 -16.48
C ASN A 6 24.86 -3.86 -16.90
N ARG A 7 25.02 -4.77 -17.86
CA ARG A 7 26.33 -5.18 -18.40
C ARG A 7 27.13 -4.07 -19.10
N HIS A 8 26.51 -2.92 -19.33
CA HIS A 8 27.08 -1.73 -19.96
C HIS A 8 27.31 -0.60 -18.94
N GLU A 9 27.32 -0.94 -17.65
CA GLU A 9 27.54 -0.01 -16.52
C GLU A 9 26.49 1.11 -16.40
N GLN A 10 25.34 0.97 -17.06
CA GLN A 10 24.23 1.90 -16.91
C GLN A 10 23.46 1.58 -15.63
N ALA A 11 23.20 2.61 -14.82
CA ALA A 11 22.55 2.48 -13.52
C ALA A 11 21.08 2.94 -13.55
N ILE A 12 20.19 2.10 -13.02
CA ILE A 12 18.87 2.54 -12.52
C ILE A 12 19.02 2.77 -11.02
N SER A 13 18.53 3.91 -10.52
CA SER A 13 18.58 4.28 -9.10
C SER A 13 17.19 4.35 -8.51
N TYR A 14 17.05 3.94 -7.25
CA TYR A 14 15.80 3.90 -6.51
C TYR A 14 15.93 4.73 -5.23
N THR A 15 14.99 5.65 -5.02
CA THR A 15 14.81 6.37 -3.78
C THR A 15 13.52 5.96 -3.10
N TYR A 16 13.51 6.07 -1.77
CA TYR A 16 12.41 5.62 -0.94
C TYR A 16 12.03 6.72 0.03
N ALA A 17 10.74 6.79 0.34
CA ALA A 17 10.19 7.57 1.43
C ALA A 17 9.98 6.67 2.63
N TYR A 18 10.34 7.17 3.80
CA TYR A 18 10.26 6.43 5.05
C TYR A 18 9.20 7.08 5.94
N GLU A 19 8.43 6.23 6.62
CA GLU A 19 7.50 6.65 7.66
C GLU A 19 7.94 6.03 8.96
N GLY A 20 8.24 6.87 9.96
CA GLY A 20 8.66 6.43 11.26
C GLY A 20 7.66 6.71 12.38
N VAL A 21 7.87 6.03 13.50
CA VAL A 21 7.29 6.37 14.80
C VAL A 21 8.45 6.63 15.77
N LYS A 22 8.35 7.70 16.56
CA LYS A 22 9.34 8.02 17.59
C LYS A 22 9.34 6.91 18.64
N LYS A 23 10.50 6.30 18.88
CA LYS A 23 10.70 5.38 20.00
C LYS A 23 11.10 6.15 21.25
N LYS A 24 10.41 5.85 22.35
CA LYS A 24 10.75 6.24 23.71
C LYS A 24 11.16 4.97 24.42
N GLY A 25 12.17 4.99 25.30
CA GLY A 25 12.61 3.80 26.02
C GLY A 25 11.43 3.10 26.72
N CYS A 26 11.11 1.90 26.28
CA CYS A 26 9.99 1.10 26.78
C CYS A 26 10.52 0.07 27.78
N GLY A 27 10.55 0.45 29.06
CA GLY A 27 11.07 -0.35 30.18
C GLY A 27 11.63 0.53 31.31
N GLU A 28 11.72 0.00 32.54
CA GLU A 28 12.28 0.71 33.71
C GLU A 28 13.80 0.93 33.61
N HIS A 29 14.47 0.15 32.77
CA HIS A 29 15.85 0.36 32.40
C HIS A 29 15.88 0.75 30.93
N HIS A 30 16.57 1.86 30.61
CA HIS A 30 17.22 2.18 29.34
C HIS A 30 16.96 3.61 28.86
N GLN A 31 18.05 4.36 28.88
CA GLN A 31 18.28 5.67 28.28
C GLN A 31 18.39 5.56 26.74
N ALA A 32 17.42 4.92 26.09
CA ALA A 32 17.40 4.89 24.63
C ALA A 32 17.13 6.31 24.13
N LEU A 33 18.18 6.93 23.57
CA LEU A 33 18.13 8.20 22.85
C LEU A 33 16.95 8.17 21.87
N GLN A 34 16.23 9.29 21.75
CA GLN A 34 15.12 9.45 20.82
C GLN A 34 15.57 8.98 19.43
N SER A 35 15.09 7.80 19.02
CA SER A 35 15.38 7.20 17.72
C SER A 35 14.05 7.01 17.01
N GLU A 36 14.03 7.35 15.72
CA GLU A 36 12.88 7.08 14.87
C GLU A 36 13.08 5.68 14.28
N ASN A 37 12.09 4.80 14.47
CA ASN A 37 12.04 3.52 13.77
C ASN A 37 11.14 3.66 12.56
N ASP A 38 11.66 3.30 11.39
CA ASP A 38 10.87 3.19 10.17
C ASP A 38 9.85 2.04 10.31
N VAL A 39 8.57 2.38 10.29
CA VAL A 39 7.44 1.42 10.35
C VAL A 39 6.98 1.01 8.95
N ALA A 40 7.25 1.85 7.94
CA ALA A 40 7.02 1.55 6.54
C ALA A 40 8.02 2.25 5.62
N VAL A 41 8.27 1.62 4.47
CA VAL A 41 9.13 2.12 3.39
C VAL A 41 8.33 2.09 2.10
N TYR A 42 8.35 3.19 1.34
CA TYR A 42 7.63 3.33 0.08
C TYR A 42 8.59 3.70 -1.04
N PRO A 43 8.43 3.14 -2.26
CA PRO A 43 9.09 3.69 -3.44
C PRO A 43 8.72 5.18 -3.60
N ALA A 44 9.71 6.04 -3.85
CA ALA A 44 9.51 7.46 -4.07
C ALA A 44 9.85 7.86 -5.50
N GLU A 45 11.00 7.41 -6.00
CA GLU A 45 11.45 7.69 -7.36
C GLU A 45 12.28 6.53 -7.91
N ILE A 46 12.14 6.27 -9.21
CA ILE A 46 13.07 5.50 -10.02
C ILE A 46 13.70 6.46 -11.02
N LEU A 47 15.02 6.61 -10.98
CA LEU A 47 15.76 7.40 -11.96
C LEU A 47 16.47 6.44 -12.93
N TYR A 48 16.17 6.59 -14.22
CA TYR A 48 16.80 5.80 -15.28
C TYR A 48 18.20 6.36 -15.65
N PRO A 49 19.00 5.57 -16.38
CA PRO A 49 20.31 6.02 -16.86
C PRO A 49 20.25 7.38 -17.56
N ASN A 50 21.35 8.13 -17.45
CA ASN A 50 21.53 9.47 -18.02
C ASN A 50 20.63 10.57 -17.42
N GLY A 51 19.81 10.26 -16.41
CA GLY A 51 18.98 11.23 -15.70
C GLY A 51 17.89 11.87 -16.56
N LYS A 52 17.55 11.27 -17.71
CA LYS A 52 16.57 11.81 -18.66
C LYS A 52 15.16 11.32 -18.44
N TYR A 53 14.98 10.18 -17.78
CA TYR A 53 13.68 9.63 -17.47
C TYR A 53 13.59 9.29 -16.00
N ARG A 54 12.41 9.54 -15.40
CA ARG A 54 12.10 9.08 -14.05
C ARG A 54 10.67 8.56 -13.94
N VAL A 55 10.47 7.74 -12.93
CA VAL A 55 9.14 7.39 -12.41
C VAL A 55 9.01 7.96 -11.02
N ARG A 56 7.94 8.68 -10.75
CA ARG A 56 7.65 9.26 -9.43
C ARG A 56 6.37 8.67 -8.86
N PHE A 57 6.40 8.36 -7.57
CA PHE A 57 5.29 7.74 -6.85
C PHE A 57 4.67 8.75 -5.90
N GLU A 58 3.43 9.12 -6.16
CA GLU A 58 2.67 10.05 -5.31
C GLU A 58 1.77 9.26 -4.37
N ARG A 59 1.68 9.74 -3.13
CA ARG A 59 0.97 9.05 -2.06
C ARG A 59 -0.17 9.89 -1.51
N ILE A 60 -1.16 9.21 -0.97
CA ILE A 60 -2.24 9.79 -0.14
C ILE A 60 -2.22 9.14 1.23
N ALA A 61 -2.73 9.83 2.24
CA ALA A 61 -2.90 9.25 3.57
C ALA A 61 -3.97 8.14 3.56
N ARG A 62 -3.80 7.16 4.45
CA ARG A 62 -4.83 6.18 4.84
C ARG A 62 -4.98 6.20 6.36
N ASN A 63 -6.14 5.79 6.87
CA ASN A 63 -6.47 5.82 8.30
C ASN A 63 -7.01 4.48 8.81
N ASP A 64 -6.81 3.40 8.07
CA ASP A 64 -7.25 2.04 8.36
C ASP A 64 -6.17 1.26 9.15
N TYR A 65 -5.80 1.81 10.29
CA TYR A 65 -4.85 1.19 11.21
C TYR A 65 -5.19 1.51 12.67
N GLU A 66 -4.64 0.75 13.60
CA GLU A 66 -4.91 0.95 15.02
C GLU A 66 -4.12 2.12 15.61
N THR A 67 -4.78 2.92 16.46
CA THR A 67 -4.13 4.02 17.19
C THR A 67 -2.98 3.53 18.06
N GLY A 68 -3.12 2.34 18.66
CA GLY A 68 -2.10 1.71 19.49
C GLY A 68 -0.78 1.42 18.76
N TRP A 69 -0.79 1.31 17.42
CA TRP A 69 0.42 1.08 16.64
C TRP A 69 1.31 2.32 16.53
N LEU A 70 0.77 3.51 16.83
CA LEU A 70 1.54 4.75 16.95
C LEU A 70 2.27 4.85 18.30
N ASP A 71 2.02 3.94 19.24
CA ASP A 71 2.69 3.94 20.53
C ASP A 71 4.21 3.76 20.32
N PRO A 72 5.05 4.61 20.93
CA PRO A 72 6.49 4.43 20.93
C PRO A 72 6.95 3.04 21.36
N CYS A 73 6.15 2.30 22.12
CA CYS A 73 6.42 0.93 22.55
C CYS A 73 5.88 -0.16 21.63
N ALA A 74 5.06 0.16 20.64
CA ALA A 74 4.52 -0.83 19.72
C ALA A 74 5.58 -1.35 18.75
N SER A 75 5.77 -2.67 18.63
CA SER A 75 6.72 -3.28 17.69
C SER A 75 6.08 -3.69 16.36
N VAL A 76 5.05 -2.95 15.92
CA VAL A 76 4.27 -3.27 14.71
C VAL A 76 4.77 -2.47 13.52
N ARG A 77 4.88 -3.11 12.35
CA ARG A 77 5.08 -2.44 11.05
C ARG A 77 3.74 -2.28 10.37
N PHE A 78 3.45 -1.07 9.90
CA PHE A 78 2.18 -0.73 9.27
C PHE A 78 2.35 0.48 8.35
N GLN A 79 1.43 0.62 7.40
CA GLN A 79 1.46 1.69 6.41
C GLN A 79 0.47 2.80 6.77
N ARG A 80 0.87 4.07 6.60
CA ARG A 80 0.00 5.25 6.72
C ARG A 80 -0.25 5.96 5.40
N SER A 81 0.29 5.42 4.31
CA SER A 81 0.10 5.95 2.96
C SER A 81 -0.34 4.86 1.97
N LEU A 82 -1.13 5.27 0.98
CA LEU A 82 -1.42 4.49 -0.24
C LEU A 82 -0.74 5.15 -1.44
N LEU A 83 -0.50 4.36 -2.49
CA LEU A 83 -0.07 4.88 -3.79
C LEU A 83 -1.26 5.52 -4.50
N LYS A 84 -1.22 6.83 -4.77
CA LYS A 84 -2.27 7.53 -5.51
C LYS A 84 -1.99 7.61 -7.00
N ARG A 85 -0.74 7.87 -7.36
CA ARG A 85 -0.36 8.12 -8.75
C ARG A 85 1.05 7.64 -9.03
N ILE A 86 1.24 7.09 -10.23
CA ILE A 86 2.56 6.84 -10.81
C ILE A 86 2.72 7.82 -11.96
N VAL A 87 3.78 8.63 -11.96
CA VAL A 87 4.05 9.61 -13.02
C VAL A 87 5.35 9.25 -13.71
N VAL A 88 5.31 9.09 -15.03
CA VAL A 88 6.49 8.92 -15.87
C VAL A 88 6.84 10.26 -16.47
N GLU A 89 8.07 10.71 -16.27
CA GLU A 89 8.52 12.03 -16.68
C GLU A 89 9.80 11.95 -17.51
N HIS A 90 9.95 12.89 -18.46
CA HIS A 90 11.14 13.08 -19.28
C HIS A 90 11.73 14.46 -19.02
N HIS A 91 13.06 14.54 -18.92
CA HIS A 91 13.76 15.80 -18.69
C HIS A 91 14.15 16.46 -20.03
N ASN A 92 13.45 17.52 -20.42
CA ASN A 92 13.65 18.23 -21.69
C ASN A 92 14.95 19.07 -21.76
N GLY A 93 15.66 19.20 -20.64
CA GLY A 93 16.89 20.01 -20.52
C GLY A 93 16.74 21.20 -19.57
N THR A 94 15.52 21.69 -19.35
CA THR A 94 15.19 22.79 -18.43
C THR A 94 14.30 22.34 -17.27
N GLY A 95 13.51 21.28 -17.45
CA GLY A 95 12.66 20.72 -16.42
C GLY A 95 12.11 19.34 -16.76
N TRP A 96 11.27 18.82 -15.87
CA TRP A 96 10.56 17.56 -16.03
C TRP A 96 9.20 17.79 -16.69
N GLU A 97 8.94 17.03 -17.75
CA GLU A 97 7.66 17.00 -18.45
C GLU A 97 7.00 15.63 -18.27
N MET A 98 5.69 15.63 -18.05
CA MET A 98 4.94 14.38 -17.91
C MET A 98 4.82 13.70 -19.27
N VAL A 99 5.19 12.42 -19.34
CA VAL A 99 5.01 11.56 -20.51
C VAL A 99 3.68 10.83 -20.43
N ARG A 100 3.40 10.26 -19.25
CA ARG A 100 2.15 9.58 -18.91
C ARG A 100 2.00 9.48 -17.40
N ARG A 101 0.79 9.25 -16.94
CA ARG A 101 0.49 9.00 -15.52
C ARG A 101 -0.55 7.90 -15.37
N TYR A 102 -0.45 7.18 -14.27
CA TYR A 102 -1.43 6.18 -13.83
C TYR A 102 -2.07 6.68 -12.55
N GLU A 103 -3.40 6.80 -12.53
CA GLU A 103 -4.15 7.14 -11.33
C GLU A 103 -4.82 5.92 -10.75
N LEU A 104 -4.67 5.79 -9.43
CA LEU A 104 -5.27 4.73 -8.63
C LEU A 104 -6.40 5.34 -7.81
N ASP A 105 -7.59 4.74 -7.91
CA ASP A 105 -8.75 5.13 -7.11
C ASP A 105 -9.15 4.01 -6.16
N TYR A 106 -9.52 4.42 -4.95
CA TYR A 106 -9.85 3.54 -3.85
C TYR A 106 -11.27 3.80 -3.37
N ASN A 107 -11.94 2.75 -2.89
CA ASN A 107 -13.24 2.81 -2.25
C ASN A 107 -13.15 2.13 -0.88
N ASP A 108 -13.51 2.86 0.17
CA ASP A 108 -13.39 2.43 1.56
C ASP A 108 -14.67 1.82 2.15
N GLN A 109 -15.70 1.60 1.33
CA GLN A 109 -16.98 0.98 1.73
C GLN A 109 -17.11 -0.48 1.32
N ILE A 110 -16.13 -1.01 0.60
CA ILE A 110 -16.22 -2.33 -0.04
C ILE A 110 -15.68 -3.43 0.88
N LEU A 111 -14.46 -3.26 1.40
CA LEU A 111 -13.80 -4.28 2.21
C LEU A 111 -14.19 -4.14 3.68
N PHE A 112 -14.62 -5.25 4.29
CA PHE A 112 -15.09 -5.31 5.67
C PHE A 112 -16.14 -4.22 5.98
N PRO A 113 -17.29 -4.24 5.29
CA PRO A 113 -18.31 -3.21 5.41
C PRO A 113 -18.82 -3.15 6.85
N GLY A 114 -18.65 -1.98 7.48
CA GLY A 114 -19.03 -1.74 8.88
C GLY A 114 -17.87 -1.78 9.87
N VAL A 115 -16.69 -2.24 9.45
CA VAL A 115 -15.47 -2.14 10.27
C VAL A 115 -14.86 -0.75 10.10
N VAL A 116 -14.63 -0.08 11.22
CA VAL A 116 -13.88 1.18 11.31
C VAL A 116 -12.68 0.93 12.22
N TRP A 117 -11.50 1.23 11.73
CA TRP A 117 -10.24 1.02 12.47
C TRP A 117 -10.08 2.06 13.58
N GLY A 118 -9.18 1.81 14.53
CA GLY A 118 -8.94 2.70 15.67
C GLY A 118 -8.63 4.15 15.29
N MET A 119 -8.01 4.41 14.14
CA MET A 119 -7.76 5.76 13.61
C MET A 119 -8.95 6.41 12.89
N GLY A 120 -10.11 5.75 12.85
CA GLY A 120 -11.35 6.26 12.27
C GLY A 120 -11.51 6.04 10.76
N GLY A 121 -10.54 5.43 10.09
CA GLY A 121 -10.64 5.06 8.67
C GLY A 121 -11.30 3.70 8.44
N ARG A 122 -11.78 3.49 7.23
CA ARG A 122 -12.24 2.19 6.72
C ARG A 122 -11.22 1.63 5.73
N THR A 123 -11.26 0.32 5.51
CA THR A 123 -10.31 -0.40 4.65
C THR A 123 -10.47 0.00 3.18
N PRO A 124 -9.49 0.68 2.57
CA PRO A 124 -9.57 1.13 1.19
C PRO A 124 -9.30 -0.03 0.22
N ALA A 125 -10.25 -0.28 -0.68
CA ALA A 125 -10.14 -1.25 -1.77
C ALA A 125 -9.72 -0.53 -3.06
N LEU A 126 -8.70 -1.03 -3.76
CA LEU A 126 -8.31 -0.48 -5.07
C LEU A 126 -9.38 -0.87 -6.10
N VAL A 127 -10.11 0.09 -6.66
CA VAL A 127 -11.23 -0.18 -7.57
C VAL A 127 -10.93 0.18 -9.02
N LYS A 128 -9.93 1.01 -9.26
CA LYS A 128 -9.61 1.47 -10.61
C LYS A 128 -8.15 1.88 -10.75
N ILE A 129 -7.55 1.53 -11.89
CA ILE A 129 -6.31 2.11 -12.40
C ILE A 129 -6.59 2.68 -13.78
N GLN A 130 -6.23 3.93 -14.02
CA GLN A 130 -6.41 4.58 -15.33
C GLN A 130 -5.14 5.28 -15.80
N GLU A 131 -4.74 4.99 -17.05
CA GLU A 131 -3.63 5.66 -17.73
C GLU A 131 -4.11 6.95 -18.39
N PHE A 132 -3.30 8.00 -18.28
CA PHE A 132 -3.49 9.26 -18.97
C PHE A 132 -2.19 9.69 -19.66
N ASP A 133 -2.32 10.30 -20.84
CA ASP A 133 -1.20 10.92 -21.54
C ASP A 133 -0.84 12.31 -20.99
N ALA A 134 0.18 12.93 -21.59
CA ALA A 134 0.62 14.29 -21.27
C ALA A 134 -0.48 15.37 -21.43
N GLY A 135 -1.40 15.16 -22.38
CA GLY A 135 -2.53 16.07 -22.64
C GLY A 135 -3.72 15.85 -21.71
N GLY A 136 -3.68 14.83 -20.84
CA GLY A 136 -4.77 14.47 -19.96
C GLY A 136 -5.83 13.58 -20.60
N ASN A 137 -5.60 13.05 -21.80
CA ASN A 137 -6.49 12.07 -22.41
C ASN A 137 -6.32 10.73 -21.70
N GLY A 138 -7.43 10.17 -21.23
CA GLY A 138 -7.45 8.88 -20.53
C GLY A 138 -7.69 7.71 -21.47
N LEU A 139 -6.95 6.62 -21.28
CA LEU A 139 -7.34 5.33 -21.83
C LEU A 139 -8.49 4.73 -20.99
N PRO A 140 -9.27 3.77 -21.54
CA PRO A 140 -10.16 2.95 -20.74
C PRO A 140 -9.47 2.41 -19.49
N ALA A 141 -10.16 2.49 -18.36
CA ALA A 141 -9.61 2.11 -17.08
C ALA A 141 -9.65 0.59 -16.88
N THR A 142 -8.67 0.08 -16.13
CA THR A 142 -8.79 -1.24 -15.51
C THR A 142 -9.57 -1.11 -14.21
N THR A 143 -10.61 -1.90 -14.01
CA THR A 143 -11.47 -1.88 -12.81
C THR A 143 -11.38 -3.18 -12.04
N PHE A 144 -11.66 -3.11 -10.74
CA PHE A 144 -11.58 -4.23 -9.80
C PHE A 144 -12.86 -4.31 -8.98
N GLU A 145 -13.41 -5.53 -8.87
CA GLU A 145 -14.65 -5.82 -8.15
C GLU A 145 -14.38 -6.73 -6.96
N TYR A 146 -15.09 -6.49 -5.86
CA TYR A 146 -15.02 -7.31 -4.65
C TYR A 146 -16.43 -7.71 -4.23
N GLY A 147 -17.00 -8.70 -4.92
CA GLY A 147 -18.40 -9.09 -4.83
C GLY A 147 -18.81 -9.74 -3.51
N ASP A 148 -17.85 -10.20 -2.71
CA ASP A 148 -18.08 -10.83 -1.40
C ASP A 148 -17.60 -9.96 -0.21
N ALA A 149 -17.34 -8.68 -0.49
CA ALA A 149 -16.88 -7.69 0.50
C ALA A 149 -15.52 -7.99 1.15
N MET A 150 -14.71 -8.88 0.56
CA MET A 150 -13.39 -9.26 1.10
C MET A 150 -12.34 -9.58 0.03
N HIS A 151 -12.71 -10.32 -1.00
CA HIS A 151 -11.80 -10.82 -2.03
C HIS A 151 -12.03 -10.13 -3.36
N LEU A 152 -10.98 -10.08 -4.19
CA LEU A 152 -11.08 -9.60 -5.57
C LEU A 152 -11.83 -10.65 -6.40
N THR A 153 -13.08 -10.40 -6.76
CA THR A 153 -13.92 -11.37 -7.50
C THR A 153 -13.85 -11.17 -9.01
N ALA A 154 -13.51 -9.98 -9.50
CA ALA A 154 -13.28 -9.76 -10.92
C ALA A 154 -12.34 -8.59 -11.18
N ALA A 155 -11.71 -8.61 -12.36
CA ALA A 155 -10.99 -7.47 -12.92
C ALA A 155 -11.32 -7.32 -14.41
N GLU A 156 -11.58 -6.09 -14.85
CA GLU A 156 -11.81 -5.75 -16.26
C GLU A 156 -10.71 -4.82 -16.77
N ASN A 157 -10.27 -5.00 -18.01
CA ASN A 157 -9.19 -4.20 -18.59
C ASN A 157 -9.66 -2.92 -19.31
N GLY A 158 -10.97 -2.64 -19.32
CA GLY A 158 -11.57 -1.53 -20.06
C GLY A 158 -11.72 -1.76 -21.58
N TYR A 159 -11.29 -2.91 -22.09
CA TYR A 159 -11.32 -3.31 -23.50
C TYR A 159 -12.11 -4.61 -23.71
N LYS A 160 -13.21 -4.78 -22.95
CA LYS A 160 -14.08 -5.97 -22.97
C LYS A 160 -13.43 -7.28 -22.51
N GLY A 161 -12.20 -7.23 -21.98
CA GLY A 161 -11.56 -8.37 -21.32
C GLY A 161 -11.91 -8.36 -19.83
N ARG A 162 -12.39 -9.50 -19.32
CA ARG A 162 -12.73 -9.71 -17.91
C ARG A 162 -12.13 -11.02 -17.42
N VAL A 163 -11.59 -10.99 -16.20
CA VAL A 163 -11.15 -12.16 -15.45
C VAL A 163 -11.99 -12.24 -14.18
N GLU A 164 -12.53 -13.42 -13.89
CA GLU A 164 -13.28 -13.70 -12.68
C GLU A 164 -12.50 -14.66 -11.77
N PHE A 165 -12.63 -14.45 -10.47
CA PHE A 165 -11.98 -15.25 -9.44
C PHE A 165 -13.04 -15.91 -8.57
N GLY A 166 -13.06 -17.24 -8.58
CA GLY A 166 -13.84 -18.05 -7.65
C GLY A 166 -12.97 -18.47 -6.47
N TYR A 167 -13.48 -18.26 -5.26
CA TYR A 167 -12.81 -18.68 -4.03
C TYR A 167 -13.57 -19.85 -3.42
N THR A 168 -12.82 -20.86 -2.97
CA THR A 168 -13.33 -21.96 -2.16
C THR A 168 -12.54 -21.99 -0.86
N LEU A 169 -13.22 -22.29 0.24
CA LEU A 169 -12.56 -22.47 1.54
C LEU A 169 -11.45 -23.51 1.40
N TRP A 170 -10.25 -23.14 1.84
CA TRP A 170 -9.10 -24.03 1.79
C TRP A 170 -9.24 -25.20 2.79
N SER A 171 -10.03 -25.02 3.86
CA SER A 171 -10.36 -26.08 4.80
C SER A 171 -11.88 -26.17 5.03
N SER A 172 -12.52 -27.07 4.29
CA SER A 172 -13.89 -27.52 4.60
C SER A 172 -13.96 -28.40 5.87
N SER A 173 -12.81 -28.68 6.50
CA SER A 173 -12.67 -29.61 7.63
C SER A 173 -12.75 -28.98 9.02
N HIS A 174 -12.78 -27.65 9.16
CA HIS A 174 -12.73 -26.98 10.48
C HIS A 174 -14.09 -26.41 10.98
N GLY A 175 -15.21 -26.82 10.37
CA GLY A 175 -16.54 -26.43 10.85
C GLY A 175 -16.91 -24.96 10.62
N PRO A 176 -18.09 -24.50 11.10
CA PRO A 176 -18.67 -23.18 10.80
C PRO A 176 -17.94 -21.97 11.41
N GLY A 177 -16.74 -22.15 11.98
CA GLY A 177 -15.98 -21.10 12.67
C GLY A 177 -14.49 -21.15 12.33
N GLY A 178 -14.16 -21.46 11.07
CA GLY A 178 -12.78 -21.58 10.61
C GLY A 178 -11.94 -20.37 11.01
N ASP A 179 -10.81 -20.63 11.67
CA ASP A 179 -9.74 -19.70 12.07
C ASP A 179 -10.14 -18.22 12.12
N ASP A 180 -11.08 -17.86 13.00
CA ASP A 180 -11.43 -16.46 13.23
C ASP A 180 -10.19 -15.73 13.79
N ALA A 181 -9.78 -14.66 13.11
CA ALA A 181 -8.74 -13.78 13.62
C ALA A 181 -9.29 -13.03 14.85
N VAL A 182 -8.95 -13.49 16.05
CA VAL A 182 -9.29 -12.77 17.28
C VAL A 182 -8.27 -11.65 17.47
N GLN A 183 -8.72 -10.40 17.34
CA GLN A 183 -7.90 -9.22 17.63
C GLN A 183 -7.89 -8.98 19.15
N SER A 184 -6.78 -9.30 19.82
CA SER A 184 -6.57 -8.79 21.19
C SER A 184 -6.26 -7.30 21.11
N GLY A 185 -7.09 -6.45 21.73
CA GLY A 185 -6.78 -5.03 21.86
C GLY A 185 -5.52 -4.78 22.69
N GLY A 186 -4.71 -3.78 22.32
CA GLY A 186 -3.53 -3.38 23.10
C GLY A 186 -2.35 -2.86 22.27
N ARG A 187 -1.29 -2.40 22.96
CA ARG A 187 -0.03 -1.84 22.38
C ARG A 187 0.72 -2.81 21.46
N CYS A 188 0.45 -4.10 21.61
CA CYS A 188 1.01 -5.19 20.82
C CYS A 188 -0.13 -6.12 20.40
N SER A 189 -1.16 -5.60 19.70
CA SER A 189 -2.25 -6.43 19.21
C SER A 189 -1.68 -7.55 18.35
N ALA A 190 -1.59 -8.75 18.91
CA ALA A 190 -1.21 -9.94 18.17
C ALA A 190 -2.47 -10.41 17.43
N TYR A 191 -2.34 -10.62 16.12
CA TYR A 191 -3.31 -11.45 15.43
C TYR A 191 -3.01 -12.89 15.84
N SER A 192 -3.82 -13.44 16.74
CA SER A 192 -3.82 -14.89 16.96
C SER A 192 -4.88 -15.50 16.07
N TRP A 193 -4.45 -16.34 15.13
CA TRP A 193 -5.33 -17.33 14.51
C TRP A 193 -5.58 -18.40 15.58
N GLY A 194 -6.66 -18.22 16.33
CA GLY A 194 -7.06 -19.12 17.38
C GLY A 194 -8.42 -19.71 17.06
N THR A 195 -8.56 -21.02 17.20
CA THR A 195 -9.87 -21.66 17.21
C THR A 195 -10.62 -21.19 18.45
N ASN A 196 -11.71 -20.44 18.28
CA ASN A 196 -12.67 -20.24 19.37
C ASN A 196 -13.27 -21.61 19.70
N GLY A 197 -12.81 -22.20 20.81
CA GLY A 197 -13.37 -23.39 21.43
C GLY A 197 -13.99 -23.04 22.76
#